data_AF-A0A3D2L341-F1
#
_entry.id   AF-A0A3D2L341-F1
#
_cell.length_a   1.000
_cell.length_b   1.000
_cell.length_c   1.000
_cell.angle_alpha   90.00
_cell.angle_beta   90.00
_cell.angle_gamma   90.00
#
_symmetry.space_group_name_H-M   'P 1'
#
loop_
_entity.id
_entity.type
_entity.pdbx_description
1 polymer ?
#
loop_
_entity_poly.entity_id
_entity_poly.type
_entity_poly.pdbx_seq_one_letter_code
_entity_poly.pdbx_strand_id
1 'polypeptide(L)'
;MKMKMKSMLIAFALGLVSGTLPAAAQFKLPDFVAPGSTPSHQTTTEAVTDFYAIFLTARLDMNQSQIHLANAFELKEQVALLEAEQARLAEGNLTASDVKDSVQLSNKASEAIDARIQEGAELSEEGQQYFIQALPYLVSGTLLTIELPNRAQSYVDQLRRDAQSANYMQKAQIAIKLKDGAQVAHQMPSYIRTTATNYKLVMGYGKDHSMPIPEDATDVLGSL
;
A
#
# COMPACT_ATOMS: atom_id res chain seq x y z
N MET A 1 47.87 -10.80 -6.44
CA MET A 1 46.55 -10.21 -6.78
C MET A 1 45.91 -9.77 -5.46
N LYS A 2 45.89 -8.47 -5.17
CA LYS A 2 45.52 -7.93 -3.84
C LYS A 2 44.10 -7.37 -3.88
N MET A 3 43.24 -7.94 -3.04
CA MET A 3 41.87 -7.53 -2.77
C MET A 3 41.88 -6.24 -1.94
N LYS A 4 41.15 -5.20 -2.37
CA LYS A 4 40.92 -3.98 -1.59
C LYS A 4 39.52 -4.07 -0.97
N MET A 5 39.48 -4.47 0.30
CA MET A 5 38.31 -4.36 1.17
C MET A 5 38.33 -2.95 1.78
N LYS A 6 37.36 -2.10 1.44
CA LYS A 6 37.18 -0.81 2.11
C LYS A 6 36.39 -1.04 3.38
N SER A 7 37.09 -0.98 4.51
CA SER A 7 36.55 -0.99 5.85
C SER A 7 35.62 0.20 6.05
N MET A 8 34.36 -0.06 6.42
CA MET A 8 33.48 0.95 7.00
C MET A 8 32.97 0.40 8.34
N LEU A 9 33.70 0.74 9.39
CA LEU A 9 33.27 0.61 10.77
C LEU A 9 32.19 1.66 11.00
N ILE A 10 30.95 1.24 11.27
CA ILE A 10 29.94 2.11 11.88
C ILE A 10 29.76 1.62 13.31
N ALA A 11 30.15 2.48 14.24
CA ALA A 11 30.12 2.22 15.67
C ALA A 11 28.68 2.18 16.18
N PHE A 12 28.42 1.15 16.98
CA PHE A 12 27.20 0.97 17.76
C PHE A 12 27.25 1.93 18.97
N ALA A 13 26.41 2.95 19.00
CA ALA A 13 26.19 3.76 20.18
C ALA A 13 24.83 3.39 20.79
N LEU A 14 24.89 2.58 21.85
CA LEU A 14 23.76 2.26 22.72
C LEU A 14 23.36 3.52 23.49
N GLY A 15 22.25 4.16 23.09
CA GLY A 15 21.61 5.23 23.83
C GLY A 15 20.29 4.74 24.41
N LEU A 16 20.28 4.39 25.71
CA LEU A 16 19.05 4.20 26.48
C LEU A 16 18.33 5.54 26.59
N VAL A 17 17.28 5.74 25.78
CA VAL A 17 16.32 6.83 25.97
C VAL A 17 15.03 6.22 26.48
N SER A 18 14.85 6.29 27.80
CA SER A 18 13.54 6.17 28.44
C SER A 18 12.71 7.38 28.05
N GLY A 19 11.96 7.26 26.95
CA GLY A 19 11.01 8.27 26.46
C GLY A 19 9.60 7.72 26.56
N THR A 20 8.76 8.42 27.30
CA THR A 20 7.32 8.17 27.42
C THR A 20 6.68 8.11 26.03
N LEU A 21 6.06 6.98 25.69
CA LEU A 21 5.24 6.81 24.49
C LEU A 21 4.16 7.91 24.47
N PRO A 22 4.07 8.75 23.42
CA PRO A 22 2.91 9.59 23.25
C PRO A 22 1.70 8.68 22.98
N ALA A 23 0.63 8.96 23.72
CA ALA A 23 -0.66 8.32 23.57
C ALA A 23 -1.08 8.26 22.10
N ALA A 24 -1.55 7.07 21.70
CA ALA A 24 -2.19 6.72 20.44
C ALA A 24 -2.54 7.92 19.55
N ALA A 25 -1.81 8.04 18.43
CA ALA A 25 -2.32 8.77 17.28
C ALA A 25 -3.67 8.17 16.91
N GLN A 26 -4.76 8.91 17.18
CA GLN A 26 -6.10 8.55 16.72
C GLN A 26 -6.05 8.45 15.19
N PHE A 27 -5.98 7.22 14.71
CA PHE A 27 -6.17 6.87 13.31
C PHE A 27 -7.62 7.22 12.95
N LYS A 28 -7.82 8.42 12.40
CA LYS A 28 -9.10 8.81 11.79
C LYS A 28 -9.06 8.34 10.36
N LEU A 29 -9.76 7.23 10.09
CA LEU A 29 -10.11 6.83 8.75
C LEU A 29 -10.80 8.03 8.05
N PRO A 30 -10.43 8.37 6.81
CA PRO A 30 -11.19 9.36 6.03
C PRO A 30 -12.64 8.89 5.88
N ASP A 31 -13.59 9.83 5.93
CA ASP A 31 -15.02 9.52 5.80
C ASP A 31 -15.27 8.71 4.53
N PHE A 32 -15.66 7.45 4.74
CA PHE A 32 -16.00 6.48 3.70
C PHE A 32 -17.25 6.95 2.95
N VAL A 33 -17.10 7.33 1.68
CA VAL A 33 -18.22 7.70 0.83
C VAL A 33 -18.90 6.42 0.35
N ALA A 34 -20.03 6.08 0.95
CA ALA A 34 -20.82 4.90 0.60
C ALA A 34 -21.08 4.79 -0.92
N PRO A 35 -21.08 3.57 -1.49
CA PRO A 35 -21.33 3.34 -2.91
C PRO A 35 -22.79 3.69 -3.22
N GLY A 36 -23.02 4.87 -3.81
CA GLY A 36 -24.37 5.36 -4.11
C GLY A 36 -24.49 6.87 -4.31
N SER A 37 -23.44 7.64 -4.03
CA SER A 37 -23.47 9.09 -4.26
C SER A 37 -23.41 9.40 -5.76
N THR A 38 -24.42 10.11 -6.25
CA THR A 38 -24.55 10.58 -7.64
C THR A 38 -23.29 11.36 -8.05
N PRO A 39 -22.71 11.15 -9.24
CA PRO A 39 -21.48 11.81 -9.61
C PRO A 39 -21.73 13.32 -9.75
N SER A 40 -21.19 14.11 -8.82
CA SER A 40 -20.95 15.52 -9.05
C SER A 40 -20.02 15.67 -10.26
N HIS A 41 -20.22 16.70 -11.07
CA HIS A 41 -19.32 17.04 -12.18
C HIS A 41 -17.89 17.26 -11.64
N GLN A 42 -17.03 16.25 -11.75
CA GLN A 42 -15.59 16.37 -11.51
C GLN A 42 -14.89 16.65 -12.83
N THR A 43 -13.92 17.56 -12.80
CA THR A 43 -13.01 17.81 -13.92
C THR A 43 -12.00 16.65 -14.07
N THR A 44 -11.38 16.48 -15.24
CA THR A 44 -10.30 15.47 -15.42
C THR A 44 -9.17 15.65 -14.43
N THR A 45 -8.81 16.88 -14.09
CA THR A 45 -7.74 17.15 -13.12
C THR A 45 -8.14 16.62 -11.74
N GLU A 46 -9.38 16.83 -11.30
CA GLU A 46 -9.88 16.31 -10.03
C GLU A 46 -9.93 14.78 -10.02
N ALA A 47 -10.43 14.14 -11.08
CA ALA A 47 -10.48 12.67 -11.15
C ALA A 47 -9.09 12.01 -11.20
N VAL A 48 -8.11 12.64 -11.87
CA VAL A 48 -6.70 12.22 -11.85
C VAL A 48 -6.13 12.35 -10.45
N THR A 49 -6.29 13.53 -9.85
CA THR A 49 -5.78 13.83 -8.51
C THR A 49 -6.39 12.89 -7.48
N ASP A 50 -7.68 12.59 -7.57
CA ASP A 50 -8.37 11.66 -6.68
C ASP A 50 -7.83 10.23 -6.81
N PHE A 51 -7.58 9.75 -8.04
CA PHE A 51 -6.99 8.41 -8.24
C PHE A 51 -5.60 8.31 -7.62
N TYR A 52 -4.70 9.24 -7.96
CA TYR A 52 -3.33 9.20 -7.45
C TYR A 52 -3.25 9.47 -5.94
N ALA A 53 -4.15 10.30 -5.39
CA ALA A 53 -4.24 10.54 -3.96
C ALA A 53 -4.70 9.29 -3.21
N ILE A 54 -5.80 8.65 -3.65
CA ILE A 54 -6.28 7.41 -3.03
C ILE A 54 -5.24 6.29 -3.18
N PHE A 55 -4.60 6.17 -4.35
CA PHE A 55 -3.52 5.21 -4.54
C PHE A 55 -2.35 5.47 -3.58
N LEU A 56 -1.94 6.73 -3.43
CA LEU A 56 -0.87 7.09 -2.51
C LEU A 56 -1.22 6.72 -1.06
N THR A 57 -2.43 7.06 -0.59
CA THR A 57 -2.87 6.70 0.76
C THR A 57 -2.94 5.18 0.94
N ALA A 58 -3.54 4.46 -0.02
CA ALA A 58 -3.61 2.99 0.00
C ALA A 58 -2.20 2.38 0.10
N ARG A 59 -1.25 2.93 -0.65
CA ARG A 59 0.12 2.45 -0.67
C ARG A 59 0.88 2.79 0.60
N LEU A 60 0.74 3.99 1.16
CA LEU A 60 1.39 4.34 2.42
C LEU A 60 0.93 3.41 3.55
N ASP A 61 -0.37 3.13 3.65
CA ASP A 61 -0.90 2.21 4.67
C ASP A 61 -0.46 0.77 4.40
N MET A 62 -0.64 0.26 3.18
CA MET A 62 -0.24 -1.10 2.86
C MET A 62 1.28 -1.30 3.01
N ASN A 63 2.09 -0.31 2.65
CA ASN A 63 3.54 -0.38 2.81
C ASN A 63 3.95 -0.35 4.29
N GLN A 64 3.31 0.48 5.12
CA GLN A 64 3.52 0.49 6.56
C GLN A 64 3.15 -0.86 7.21
N SER A 65 2.03 -1.46 6.79
CA SER A 65 1.66 -2.82 7.20
C SER A 65 2.75 -3.83 6.83
N GLN A 66 3.21 -3.80 5.57
CA GLN A 66 4.24 -4.71 5.10
C GLN A 66 5.58 -4.53 5.83
N ILE A 67 5.94 -3.32 6.24
CA ILE A 67 7.13 -3.06 7.09
C ILE A 67 6.98 -3.79 8.42
N HIS A 68 5.83 -3.63 9.08
CA HIS A 68 5.57 -4.28 10.36
C HIS A 68 5.54 -5.81 10.23
N LEU A 69 4.85 -6.35 9.23
CA LEU A 69 4.85 -7.80 8.97
C LEU A 69 6.23 -8.34 8.62
N ALA A 70 7.01 -7.61 7.81
CA ALA A 70 8.37 -8.00 7.49
C ALA A 70 9.28 -7.99 8.74
N ASN A 71 9.10 -7.03 9.65
CA ASN A 71 9.78 -7.05 10.95
C ASN A 71 9.33 -8.24 11.80
N ALA A 72 8.02 -8.52 11.86
CA ALA A 72 7.47 -9.65 12.59
C ALA A 72 8.12 -10.98 12.16
N PHE A 73 8.25 -11.19 10.85
CA PHE A 73 8.85 -12.40 10.28
C PHE A 73 10.36 -12.30 10.01
N GLU A 74 11.04 -11.29 10.55
CA GLU A 74 12.49 -11.07 10.45
C GLU A 74 13.03 -11.00 9.00
N LEU A 75 12.23 -10.47 8.08
CA LEU A 75 12.54 -10.30 6.65
C LEU A 75 13.31 -8.99 6.40
N LYS A 76 14.54 -8.89 6.92
CA LYS A 76 15.34 -7.66 6.95
C LYS A 76 15.55 -6.98 5.58
N GLU A 77 15.72 -7.76 4.52
CA GLU A 77 15.84 -7.21 3.16
C GLU A 77 14.55 -6.51 2.72
N GLN A 78 13.40 -7.11 3.02
CA GLN A 78 12.10 -6.52 2.68
C GLN A 78 11.83 -5.27 3.51
N VAL A 79 12.19 -5.26 4.79
CA VAL A 79 12.10 -4.06 5.65
C VAL A 79 12.84 -2.90 4.99
N ALA A 80 14.10 -3.08 4.60
CA ALA A 80 14.90 -2.02 3.99
C ALA A 80 14.30 -1.49 2.66
N LEU A 81 13.81 -2.39 1.81
CA LEU A 81 13.17 -2.00 0.54
C LEU A 81 11.86 -1.24 0.78
N LEU A 82 11.04 -1.69 1.73
CA LEU A 82 9.77 -1.06 2.05
C LEU A 82 9.95 0.27 2.78
N GLU A 83 10.95 0.43 3.65
CA GLU A 83 11.27 1.72 4.28
C GLU A 83 11.72 2.76 3.24
N ALA A 84 12.55 2.36 2.28
CA ALA A 84 12.95 3.23 1.17
C ALA A 84 11.74 3.64 0.32
N GLU A 85 10.83 2.71 0.06
CA GLU A 85 9.58 2.99 -0.64
C GLU A 85 8.64 3.90 0.18
N GLN A 86 8.54 3.72 1.49
CA GLN A 86 7.74 4.58 2.36
C GLN A 86 8.20 6.04 2.25
N ALA A 87 9.52 6.25 2.31
CA ALA A 87 10.12 7.58 2.17
C ALA A 87 9.83 8.18 0.79
N ARG A 88 9.97 7.39 -0.29
CA ARG A 88 9.67 7.82 -1.66
C ARG A 88 8.20 8.19 -1.84
N LEU A 89 7.28 7.36 -1.32
CA LEU A 89 5.83 7.63 -1.38
C LEU A 89 5.47 8.90 -0.63
N ALA A 90 6.10 9.17 0.52
CA ALA A 90 5.85 10.36 1.33
C ALA A 90 6.17 11.68 0.61
N GLU A 91 6.99 11.66 -0.46
CA GLU A 91 7.21 12.83 -1.32
C GLU A 91 5.95 13.24 -2.13
N GLY A 92 4.97 12.34 -2.25
CA GLY A 92 3.62 12.61 -2.76
C GLY A 92 3.48 12.74 -4.28
N ASN A 93 4.57 12.83 -5.03
CA ASN A 93 4.54 12.94 -6.48
C ASN A 93 4.67 11.56 -7.14
N LEU A 94 3.58 11.06 -7.73
CA LEU A 94 3.55 9.76 -8.40
C LEU A 94 3.34 9.89 -9.91
N THR A 95 4.18 9.21 -10.67
CA THR A 95 3.97 8.91 -12.08
C THR A 95 3.33 7.53 -12.27
N ALA A 96 2.90 7.21 -13.49
CA ALA A 96 2.42 5.86 -13.80
C ALA A 96 3.50 4.78 -13.67
N SER A 97 4.79 5.12 -13.87
CA SER A 97 5.89 4.18 -13.61
C SER A 97 6.02 3.91 -12.11
N ASP A 98 5.96 4.97 -11.30
CA ASP A 98 6.04 4.85 -9.84
C ASP A 98 4.93 3.96 -9.27
N VAL A 99 3.71 4.09 -9.81
CA VAL A 99 2.59 3.22 -9.44
C VAL A 99 2.90 1.76 -9.73
N LYS A 100 3.39 1.46 -10.94
CA LYS A 100 3.76 0.10 -11.34
C LYS A 100 4.86 -0.46 -10.42
N ASP A 101 5.93 0.30 -10.21
CA ASP A 101 7.09 -0.15 -9.44
C ASP A 101 6.70 -0.38 -7.97
N SER A 102 5.87 0.50 -7.40
CA SER A 102 5.32 0.35 -6.05
C SER A 102 4.46 -0.92 -5.89
N VAL A 103 3.60 -1.20 -6.87
CA VAL A 103 2.78 -2.42 -6.89
C VAL A 103 3.65 -3.68 -6.98
N GLN A 104 4.69 -3.66 -7.82
CA GLN A 104 5.60 -4.80 -7.96
C GLN A 104 6.38 -5.07 -6.68
N LEU A 105 6.87 -4.03 -6.01
CA LEU A 105 7.53 -4.16 -4.72
C LEU A 105 6.56 -4.72 -3.67
N SER A 106 5.34 -4.17 -3.59
CA SER A 106 4.32 -4.64 -2.65
C SER A 106 3.98 -6.11 -2.86
N ASN A 107 3.79 -6.56 -4.11
CA ASN A 107 3.53 -7.97 -4.40
C ASN A 107 4.68 -8.88 -3.94
N LYS A 108 5.94 -8.50 -4.21
CA LYS A 108 7.12 -9.27 -3.76
C LYS A 108 7.24 -9.34 -2.24
N ALA A 109 6.96 -8.24 -1.55
CA ALA A 109 6.97 -8.22 -0.09
C ALA A 109 5.87 -9.14 0.48
N SER A 110 4.65 -9.07 -0.08
CA SER A 110 3.56 -9.98 0.30
C SER A 110 3.91 -11.44 0.03
N GLU A 111 4.50 -11.78 -1.11
CA GLU A 111 4.95 -13.15 -1.40
C GLU A 111 5.94 -13.67 -0.35
N ALA A 112 6.90 -12.83 0.09
CA ALA A 112 7.87 -13.21 1.11
C ALA A 112 7.22 -13.37 2.51
N ILE A 113 6.28 -12.50 2.87
CA ILE A 113 5.51 -12.59 4.12
C ILE A 113 4.63 -13.85 4.11
N ASP A 114 3.89 -14.06 3.03
CA ASP A 114 2.98 -15.19 2.85
C ASP A 114 3.73 -16.52 2.95
N ALA A 115 4.93 -16.61 2.36
CA ALA A 115 5.78 -17.78 2.48
C ALA A 115 6.11 -18.12 3.94
N ARG A 116 6.47 -17.13 4.76
CA ARG A 116 6.75 -17.35 6.19
C ARG A 116 5.52 -17.82 6.98
N ILE A 117 4.35 -17.26 6.67
CA ILE A 117 3.09 -17.70 7.27
C ILE A 117 2.78 -19.15 6.89
N GLN A 118 2.92 -19.50 5.61
CA GLN A 118 2.63 -20.85 5.09
C GLN A 118 3.63 -21.91 5.58
N GLU A 119 4.88 -21.52 5.82
CA GLU A 119 5.90 -22.36 6.46
C GLU A 119 5.61 -22.61 7.95
N GLY A 120 4.59 -21.94 8.53
CA GLY A 120 4.21 -22.09 9.92
C GLY A 120 5.18 -21.40 10.88
N ALA A 121 5.81 -20.30 10.46
CA ALA A 121 6.72 -19.55 11.31
C ALA A 121 6.00 -19.05 12.57
N GLU A 122 6.55 -19.38 13.74
CA GLU A 122 6.09 -18.82 15.01
C GLU A 122 6.72 -17.45 15.24
N LEU A 123 5.91 -16.49 15.70
CA LEU A 123 6.38 -15.16 16.04
C LEU A 123 6.92 -15.12 17.48
N SER A 124 8.10 -14.51 17.64
CA SER A 124 8.62 -14.10 18.94
C SER A 124 7.69 -13.08 19.61
N GLU A 125 7.86 -12.81 20.91
CA GLU A 125 7.06 -11.77 21.60
C GLU A 125 7.19 -10.40 20.91
N GLU A 126 8.39 -10.02 20.49
CA GLU A 126 8.62 -8.80 19.71
C GLU A 126 7.96 -8.89 18.32
N GLY A 127 8.04 -10.05 17.66
CA GLY A 127 7.40 -10.27 16.38
C GLY A 127 5.87 -10.16 16.45
N GLN A 128 5.26 -10.65 17.53
CA GLN A 128 3.82 -10.51 17.77
C GLN A 128 3.41 -9.05 17.93
N GLN A 129 4.22 -8.22 18.59
CA GLN A 129 3.95 -6.79 18.70
C GLN A 129 3.96 -6.11 17.34
N TYR A 130 4.96 -6.40 16.50
CA TYR A 130 4.97 -5.89 15.12
C TYR A 130 3.79 -6.38 14.30
N PHE A 131 3.42 -7.66 14.43
CA PHE A 131 2.26 -8.21 13.75
C PHE A 131 0.97 -7.45 14.11
N ILE A 132 0.73 -7.22 15.40
CA ILE A 132 -0.44 -6.46 15.87
C ILE A 132 -0.41 -5.01 15.35
N GLN A 133 0.77 -4.37 15.33
CA GLN A 133 0.93 -3.03 14.77
C GLN A 133 0.63 -2.95 13.27
N ALA A 134 0.80 -4.05 12.53
CA ALA A 134 0.50 -4.09 11.11
C ALA A 134 -1.01 -4.04 10.80
N LEU A 135 -1.86 -4.59 11.68
CA LEU A 135 -3.26 -4.89 11.36
C LEU A 135 -4.09 -3.65 10.98
N PRO A 136 -4.05 -2.52 11.70
CA PRO A 136 -4.83 -1.34 11.33
C PRO A 136 -4.46 -0.80 9.93
N TYR A 137 -3.16 -0.80 9.62
CA TYR A 137 -2.67 -0.38 8.31
C TYR A 137 -3.03 -1.38 7.22
N LEU A 138 -3.04 -2.68 7.53
CA LEU A 138 -3.45 -3.73 6.61
C LEU A 138 -4.93 -3.59 6.24
N VAL A 139 -5.79 -3.32 7.23
CA VAL A 139 -7.23 -3.08 7.04
C VAL A 139 -7.44 -1.85 6.16
N SER A 140 -6.86 -0.70 6.54
CA SER A 140 -7.01 0.55 5.79
C SER A 140 -6.46 0.45 4.37
N GLY A 141 -5.24 -0.07 4.20
CA GLY A 141 -4.61 -0.25 2.89
C GLY A 141 -5.39 -1.20 1.99
N THR A 142 -5.98 -2.26 2.55
CA THR A 142 -6.82 -3.20 1.80
C THR A 142 -8.11 -2.53 1.31
N LEU A 143 -8.82 -1.83 2.20
CA LEU A 143 -10.06 -1.11 1.87
C LEU A 143 -9.85 -0.08 0.75
N LEU A 144 -8.79 0.72 0.85
CA LEU A 144 -8.48 1.71 -0.18
C LEU A 144 -8.07 1.05 -1.50
N THR A 145 -7.38 -0.10 -1.45
CA THR A 145 -6.97 -0.83 -2.65
C THR A 145 -8.16 -1.39 -3.42
N ILE A 146 -9.18 -1.92 -2.74
CA ILE A 146 -10.40 -2.42 -3.40
C ILE A 146 -11.28 -1.29 -3.98
N GLU A 147 -11.12 -0.05 -3.52
CA GLU A 147 -11.78 1.11 -4.12
C GLU A 147 -11.11 1.59 -5.43
N LEU A 148 -9.83 1.28 -5.63
CA LEU A 148 -9.06 1.78 -6.78
C LEU A 148 -9.71 1.53 -8.16
N PRO A 149 -10.32 0.37 -8.45
CA PRO A 149 -11.02 0.15 -9.72
C PRO A 149 -12.12 1.17 -10.00
N ASN A 150 -12.93 1.50 -8.99
CA ASN A 150 -14.04 2.45 -9.15
C ASN A 150 -13.53 3.86 -9.45
N ARG A 151 -12.42 4.25 -8.78
CA ARG A 151 -11.75 5.54 -9.01
C ARG A 151 -11.06 5.59 -10.36
N ALA A 152 -10.39 4.52 -10.77
CA ALA A 152 -9.74 4.39 -12.07
C ALA A 152 -10.75 4.45 -13.23
N GLN A 153 -11.90 3.80 -13.09
CA GLN A 153 -12.96 3.84 -14.09
C GLN A 153 -13.52 5.26 -14.26
N SER A 154 -13.77 5.96 -13.14
CA SER A 154 -14.22 7.36 -13.15
C SER A 154 -13.22 8.28 -13.86
N TYR A 155 -11.92 8.07 -13.61
CA TYR A 155 -10.84 8.78 -14.30
C TYR A 155 -10.83 8.52 -15.81
N VAL A 156 -10.90 7.26 -16.26
CA VAL A 156 -10.89 6.89 -17.68
C VAL A 156 -12.10 7.47 -18.41
N ASP A 157 -13.29 7.42 -17.80
CA ASP A 157 -14.49 7.96 -18.41
C ASP A 157 -14.45 9.48 -18.52
N GLN A 158 -13.83 10.16 -17.55
CA GLN A 158 -13.62 11.60 -17.61
C GLN A 158 -12.60 11.97 -18.70
N LEU A 159 -11.50 11.23 -18.86
CA LEU A 159 -10.57 11.42 -19.97
C LEU A 159 -11.24 11.25 -21.35
N ARG A 160 -12.14 10.27 -21.48
CA ARG A 160 -12.91 10.06 -22.72
C ARG A 160 -13.84 11.23 -23.02
N ARG A 161 -14.50 11.78 -22.00
CA ARG A 161 -15.35 12.99 -22.14
C ARG A 161 -14.52 14.18 -22.58
N ASP A 162 -13.40 14.46 -21.92
CA ASP A 162 -12.52 15.57 -22.27
C ASP A 162 -11.94 15.43 -23.68
N ALA A 163 -11.64 14.21 -24.12
CA ALA A 163 -11.16 13.95 -25.48
C ALA A 163 -12.18 14.38 -26.55
N GLN A 164 -13.48 14.33 -26.26
CA GLN A 164 -14.52 14.71 -27.21
C GLN A 164 -14.58 16.23 -27.42
N SER A 165 -14.31 17.02 -26.39
CA SER A 165 -14.32 18.50 -26.43
C SER A 165 -12.94 19.13 -26.67
N ALA A 166 -11.87 18.34 -26.65
CA ALA A 166 -10.49 18.82 -26.74
C ALA A 166 -10.04 19.22 -28.16
N ASN A 167 -9.14 20.20 -28.25
CA ASN A 167 -8.40 20.51 -29.47
C ASN A 167 -7.32 19.44 -29.77
N TYR A 168 -6.69 19.50 -30.94
CA TYR A 168 -5.71 18.48 -31.38
C TYR A 168 -4.52 18.30 -30.42
N MET A 169 -3.99 19.38 -29.84
CA MET A 169 -2.87 19.31 -28.88
C MET A 169 -3.32 18.69 -27.55
N GLN A 170 -4.50 19.07 -27.06
CA GLN A 170 -5.08 18.49 -25.84
C GLN A 170 -5.41 17.00 -26.02
N LYS A 171 -5.91 16.60 -27.20
CA LYS A 171 -6.13 15.19 -27.54
C LYS A 171 -4.84 14.37 -27.49
N ALA A 172 -3.71 14.93 -27.92
CA ALA A 172 -2.42 14.26 -27.82
C ALA A 172 -1.99 14.05 -26.35
N GLN A 173 -2.18 15.05 -25.48
CA GLN A 173 -1.90 14.92 -24.05
C GLN A 173 -2.82 13.90 -23.37
N ILE A 174 -4.12 13.90 -23.73
CA ILE A 174 -5.09 12.93 -23.21
C ILE A 174 -4.72 11.50 -23.66
N ALA A 175 -4.25 11.31 -24.89
CA ALA A 175 -3.79 10.00 -25.36
C ALA A 175 -2.58 9.47 -24.57
N ILE A 176 -1.64 10.35 -24.20
CA ILE A 176 -0.51 9.97 -23.32
C ILE A 176 -1.02 9.54 -21.94
N LYS A 177 -1.90 10.34 -21.32
CA LYS A 177 -2.51 10.01 -20.03
C LYS A 177 -3.33 8.70 -20.05
N LEU A 178 -4.03 8.43 -21.15
CA LEU A 178 -4.75 7.17 -21.36
C LEU A 178 -3.80 5.98 -21.46
N LYS A 179 -2.66 6.13 -22.13
CA LYS A 179 -1.63 5.08 -22.22
C LYS A 179 -1.05 4.77 -20.84
N ASP A 180 -0.68 5.81 -20.09
CA ASP A 180 -0.16 5.69 -18.73
C ASP A 180 -1.20 5.06 -17.79
N GLY A 181 -2.46 5.50 -17.88
CA GLY A 181 -3.58 4.91 -17.15
C GLY A 181 -3.82 3.44 -17.52
N ALA A 182 -3.70 3.05 -18.79
CA ALA A 182 -3.83 1.66 -19.23
C ALA A 182 -2.72 0.77 -18.65
N GLN A 183 -1.49 1.30 -18.54
CA GLN A 183 -0.38 0.58 -17.92
C GLN A 183 -0.65 0.33 -16.43
N VAL A 184 -1.15 1.33 -15.71
CA VAL A 184 -1.56 1.17 -14.30
C VAL A 184 -2.69 0.17 -14.17
N ALA A 185 -3.75 0.31 -14.99
CA ALA A 185 -4.91 -0.56 -14.99
C ALA A 185 -4.56 -2.04 -15.25
N HIS A 186 -3.52 -2.33 -16.03
CA HIS A 186 -3.07 -3.70 -16.26
C HIS A 186 -2.50 -4.37 -15.00
N GLN A 187 -1.88 -3.61 -14.10
CA GLN A 187 -1.29 -4.16 -12.86
C GLN A 187 -2.32 -4.32 -11.73
N MET A 188 -3.38 -3.50 -11.73
CA MET A 188 -4.37 -3.45 -10.65
C MET A 188 -5.05 -4.79 -10.34
N PRO A 189 -5.51 -5.61 -11.31
CA PRO A 189 -6.17 -6.87 -11.00
C PRO A 189 -5.28 -7.85 -10.21
N SER A 190 -3.99 -7.91 -10.54
CA SER A 190 -3.03 -8.72 -9.79
C SER A 190 -2.85 -8.17 -8.39
N TYR A 191 -2.68 -6.86 -8.27
CA TYR A 191 -2.45 -6.19 -7.00
C TYR A 191 -3.63 -6.38 -6.02
N ILE A 192 -4.85 -6.21 -6.50
CA ILE A 192 -6.08 -6.41 -5.70
C ILE A 192 -6.19 -7.85 -5.25
N ARG A 193 -5.94 -8.82 -6.15
CA ARG A 193 -5.98 -10.24 -5.80
C ARG A 193 -4.93 -10.58 -4.74
N THR A 194 -3.68 -10.14 -4.94
CA THR A 194 -2.60 -10.37 -3.96
C THR A 194 -2.95 -9.74 -2.62
N THR A 195 -3.47 -8.51 -2.62
CA THR A 195 -3.91 -7.82 -1.41
C THR A 195 -5.01 -8.60 -0.68
N ALA A 196 -6.04 -9.06 -1.39
CA ALA A 196 -7.13 -9.85 -0.81
C ALA A 196 -6.64 -11.19 -0.23
N THR A 197 -5.74 -11.88 -0.94
CA THR A 197 -5.13 -13.14 -0.48
C THR A 197 -4.27 -12.92 0.77
N ASN A 198 -3.35 -11.95 0.72
CA ASN A 198 -2.47 -11.60 1.82
C ASN A 198 -3.29 -11.19 3.06
N TYR A 199 -4.33 -10.38 2.86
CA TYR A 199 -5.26 -9.99 3.91
C TYR A 199 -5.89 -11.20 4.61
N LYS A 200 -6.49 -12.12 3.83
CA LYS A 200 -7.11 -13.36 4.35
C LYS A 200 -6.08 -14.22 5.10
N LEU A 201 -4.87 -14.33 4.57
CA LEU A 201 -3.80 -15.14 5.16
C LEU A 201 -3.31 -14.56 6.49
N VAL A 202 -3.03 -13.25 6.54
CA VAL A 202 -2.58 -12.56 7.76
C VAL A 202 -3.67 -12.61 8.83
N MET A 203 -4.92 -12.30 8.49
CA MET A 203 -6.03 -12.40 9.46
C MET A 203 -6.22 -13.83 9.98
N GLY A 204 -6.07 -14.83 9.11
CA GLY A 204 -6.09 -16.25 9.50
C GLY A 204 -4.98 -16.59 10.49
N TYR A 205 -3.74 -16.19 10.20
CA TYR A 205 -2.61 -16.40 11.09
C TYR A 205 -2.84 -15.77 12.47
N GLY A 206 -3.29 -14.50 12.51
CA GLY A 206 -3.57 -13.81 13.75
C GLY A 206 -4.65 -14.52 14.58
N LYS A 207 -5.69 -15.03 13.92
CA LYS A 207 -6.78 -15.78 14.57
C LYS A 207 -6.29 -17.10 15.16
N ASP A 208 -5.52 -17.86 14.38
CA ASP A 208 -5.01 -19.17 14.80
C ASP A 208 -4.05 -19.06 15.99
N HIS A 209 -3.37 -17.91 16.13
CA HIS A 209 -2.46 -17.61 17.23
C HIS A 209 -3.08 -16.72 18.32
N SER A 210 -4.42 -16.56 18.33
CA SER A 210 -5.17 -15.78 19.34
C SER A 210 -4.69 -14.34 19.51
N MET A 211 -4.22 -13.71 18.44
CA MET A 211 -3.80 -12.31 18.43
C MET A 211 -5.03 -11.39 18.42
N PRO A 212 -4.96 -10.21 19.06
CA PRO A 212 -6.04 -9.24 19.03
C PRO A 212 -6.24 -8.72 17.60
N ILE A 213 -7.33 -9.13 16.95
CA ILE A 213 -7.72 -8.64 15.62
C ILE A 213 -8.68 -7.45 15.79
N PRO A 214 -8.44 -6.31 15.12
CA PRO A 214 -9.36 -5.18 15.09
C PRO A 214 -10.77 -5.58 14.59
N GLU A 215 -11.84 -5.03 15.17
CA GLU A 215 -13.22 -5.38 14.78
C GLU A 215 -13.54 -5.04 13.32
N ASP A 216 -13.04 -3.89 12.85
CA ASP A 216 -13.17 -3.41 11.46
C ASP A 216 -12.50 -4.32 10.43
N ALA A 217 -11.59 -5.20 10.86
CA ALA A 217 -10.98 -6.21 9.99
C ALA A 217 -11.99 -7.27 9.50
N THR A 218 -13.03 -7.56 10.29
CA THR A 218 -14.02 -8.58 9.89
C THR A 218 -14.94 -8.07 8.78
N ASP A 219 -15.20 -6.77 8.72
CA ASP A 219 -16.03 -6.14 7.69
C ASP A 219 -15.37 -6.19 6.31
N VAL A 220 -14.04 -6.01 6.26
CA VAL A 220 -13.27 -6.11 5.01
C VAL A 220 -13.40 -7.50 4.40
N LEU A 221 -13.34 -8.57 5.20
CA LEU A 221 -13.48 -9.96 4.70
C LEU A 221 -14.80 -10.19 3.97
N GLY A 222 -15.90 -9.56 4.41
CA GLY A 222 -17.21 -9.65 3.76
C GLY A 222 -17.29 -8.93 2.41
N SER A 223 -16.37 -7.99 2.17
CA SER A 223 -16.29 -7.19 0.94
C SER A 223 -15.32 -7.76 -0.13
N LEU A 224 -14.53 -8.79 0.21
CA LEU A 224 -13.49 -9.43 -0.62
C LEU A 224 -13.93 -10.73 -1.29
#